data_AF-A0A2K1NY87-F1
#
_entry.id   AF-A0A2K1NY87-F1
#
_cell.length_a   1.000
_cell.length_b   1.000
_cell.length_c   1.000
_cell.angle_alpha   90.00
_cell.angle_beta   90.00
_cell.angle_gamma   90.00
#
_symmetry.space_group_name_H-M   'P 1'
#
loop_
_entity.id
_entity.type
_entity.pdbx_description
1 polymer ?
#
loop_
_entity_poly.entity_id
_entity_poly.type
_entity_poly.pdbx_seq_one_letter_code
_entity_poly.pdbx_strand_id
1 'polypeptide(L)'
;MNFLVVNPWIYDFAAYDFWLKPLGLLYISEVLTYLGHNVTFVDLLDRHDKDLIAKSPPKDKKYGTGKFYNESVEKPAILKNIPRKFKRYGLPLKLFESKLETINKQNKIDAILVGITLTYWYYGGEKTIEILRNIFPSTPIFLGGVYSTLYTEHAENNFSKFKVNIFPGTGIFPLKKVLELLNEELTKLNNFNWFEEIDLTYDFYDSYLTYVVLISSVGCPFHCTYCVTPKMWKFQYRSIDKIINNIEYILKKRPYVKDVVFFDDAFLLRKDIKELLKALSTFNVRYHLPNGIHARRIDDEIALLLKKANFRTIKLGYESYDFNIQKGTGFKVTNEDLVKAVTSLKNAGFDMNDVYAYVLVNLPFQDKENVIQAVDFCHSLGIRVNLNEFTPIPGTVEYNELIKKNVISPNIDPLLLNNTIIPYWSNFGLSIEDLEEVKRYTKSKYSD
;
A
#
# COMPACT_ATOMS: atom_id res chain seq x y z
N MET A 1 -0.35 22.47 -19.14
CA MET A 1 0.16 22.96 -17.84
C MET A 1 1.37 22.14 -17.40
N ASN A 2 2.13 22.66 -16.43
CA ASN A 2 3.22 21.95 -15.75
C ASN A 2 2.77 21.55 -14.33
N PHE A 3 2.66 20.25 -14.09
CA PHE A 3 2.28 19.68 -12.79
C PHE A 3 3.52 19.22 -12.02
N LEU A 4 3.56 19.54 -10.73
CA LEU A 4 4.45 18.88 -9.78
C LEU A 4 3.65 17.84 -8.99
N VAL A 5 3.98 16.57 -9.11
CA VAL A 5 3.30 15.48 -8.42
C VAL A 5 4.22 14.91 -7.35
N VAL A 6 3.79 14.90 -6.09
CA VAL A 6 4.64 14.58 -4.94
C VAL A 6 4.05 13.44 -4.12
N ASN A 7 4.81 12.35 -3.98
CA ASN A 7 4.55 11.34 -2.95
C ASN A 7 5.26 11.77 -1.66
N PRO A 8 4.52 12.03 -0.57
CA PRO A 8 5.06 12.65 0.64
C PRO A 8 5.91 11.70 1.49
N TRP A 9 6.58 12.27 2.48
CA TRP A 9 7.25 11.49 3.52
C TRP A 9 6.28 10.66 4.35
N ILE A 10 6.83 9.62 4.98
CA ILE A 10 6.18 8.92 6.08
C ILE A 10 6.79 9.43 7.39
N TYR A 11 5.94 9.83 8.34
CA TYR A 11 6.33 10.10 9.71
C TYR A 11 5.69 9.05 10.60
N ASP A 12 6.51 8.16 11.16
CA ASP A 12 6.02 6.96 11.84
C ASP A 12 7.04 6.43 12.87
N PHE A 13 6.64 5.42 13.64
CA PHE A 13 7.50 4.62 14.51
C PHE A 13 8.19 3.48 13.76
N ALA A 14 7.60 3.02 12.64
CA ALA A 14 8.18 2.02 11.77
C ALA A 14 7.68 2.19 10.33
N ALA A 15 8.58 2.17 9.36
CA ALA A 15 8.24 2.04 7.95
C ALA A 15 9.30 1.21 7.23
N TYR A 16 8.86 0.42 6.25
CA TYR A 16 9.72 -0.48 5.50
C TYR A 16 9.21 -0.61 4.06
N ASP A 17 10.13 -0.69 3.10
CA ASP A 17 9.79 -0.89 1.70
C ASP A 17 9.55 -2.37 1.44
N PHE A 18 8.28 -2.77 1.46
CA PHE A 18 7.80 -4.05 0.95
C PHE A 18 7.24 -3.86 -0.47
N TRP A 19 8.06 -3.29 -1.36
CA TRP A 19 7.67 -2.91 -2.72
C TRP A 19 6.64 -1.77 -2.75
N LEU A 20 6.83 -0.76 -1.92
CA LEU A 20 5.95 0.40 -1.86
C LEU A 20 6.18 1.29 -3.10
N LYS A 21 5.10 1.54 -3.83
CA LYS A 21 5.02 2.55 -4.90
C LYS A 21 3.69 3.30 -4.79
N PRO A 22 3.66 4.62 -5.06
CA PRO A 22 2.45 5.43 -4.99
C PRO A 22 1.59 5.24 -6.25
N LEU A 23 1.06 4.03 -6.46
CA LEU A 23 0.39 3.65 -7.71
C LEU A 23 -0.68 4.66 -8.16
N GLY A 24 -1.50 5.17 -7.24
CA GLY A 24 -2.51 6.18 -7.56
C GLY A 24 -1.91 7.45 -8.16
N LEU A 25 -0.80 7.95 -7.61
CA LEU A 25 -0.10 9.10 -8.17
C LEU A 25 0.60 8.77 -9.50
N LEU A 26 1.13 7.56 -9.66
CA LEU A 26 1.73 7.14 -10.93
C LEU A 26 0.69 7.10 -12.05
N TYR A 27 -0.48 6.49 -11.82
CA TYR A 27 -1.58 6.51 -12.79
C TYR A 27 -2.06 7.94 -13.09
N ILE A 28 -2.16 8.80 -12.07
CA ILE A 28 -2.51 10.22 -12.26
C ILE A 28 -1.47 10.93 -13.15
N SER A 29 -0.19 10.69 -12.92
CA SER A 29 0.89 11.26 -13.73
C SER A 29 0.81 10.79 -15.19
N GLU A 30 0.55 9.51 -15.44
CA GLU A 30 0.38 8.98 -16.80
C GLU A 30 -0.86 9.59 -17.50
N VAL A 31 -1.97 9.76 -16.78
CA VAL A 31 -3.17 10.43 -17.32
C VAL A 31 -2.87 11.89 -17.68
N LEU A 32 -2.15 12.62 -16.82
CA LEU A 32 -1.75 13.99 -17.12
C LEU A 32 -0.87 14.07 -18.38
N THR A 33 0.08 13.15 -18.53
CA THR A 33 0.91 13.06 -19.74
C THR A 33 0.08 12.71 -20.98
N TYR A 34 -0.87 11.77 -20.87
CA TYR A 34 -1.82 11.43 -21.95
C TYR A 34 -2.66 12.65 -22.40
N LEU A 35 -3.03 13.53 -21.46
CA LEU A 35 -3.73 14.77 -21.76
C LEU A 35 -2.85 15.83 -22.43
N GLY A 36 -1.52 15.65 -22.44
CA GLY A 36 -0.55 16.57 -23.04
C GLY A 36 0.05 17.56 -22.03
N HIS A 37 -0.01 17.24 -20.74
CA HIS A 37 0.62 18.04 -19.69
C HIS A 37 2.03 17.55 -19.37
N ASN A 38 2.88 18.48 -18.90
CA ASN A 38 4.19 18.14 -18.39
C ASN A 38 4.08 17.76 -16.91
N VAL A 39 4.74 16.67 -16.52
CA VAL A 39 4.72 16.18 -15.14
C VAL A 39 6.14 16.09 -14.61
N THR A 40 6.41 16.83 -13.53
CA THR A 40 7.57 16.62 -12.67
C THR A 40 7.14 15.75 -11.50
N PHE A 41 7.70 14.55 -11.38
CA PHE A 41 7.36 13.61 -10.32
C PHE A 41 8.44 13.58 -9.25
N VAL A 42 8.05 13.71 -7.97
CA VAL A 42 8.97 13.63 -6.82
C VAL A 42 8.45 12.59 -5.84
N ASP A 43 9.15 11.46 -5.75
CA ASP A 43 8.86 10.41 -4.78
C ASP A 43 9.80 10.48 -3.59
N LEU A 44 9.30 10.99 -2.45
CA LEU A 44 10.12 11.09 -1.25
C LEU A 44 10.42 9.74 -0.62
N LEU A 45 9.77 8.66 -1.06
CA LEU A 45 10.01 7.30 -0.61
C LEU A 45 10.83 6.49 -1.61
N ASP A 46 11.33 7.09 -2.70
CA ASP A 46 12.26 6.41 -3.60
C ASP A 46 13.60 6.17 -2.90
N ARG A 47 13.83 4.92 -2.49
CA ARG A 47 15.08 4.47 -1.88
C ARG A 47 16.25 4.56 -2.83
N HIS A 48 15.98 4.55 -4.13
CA HIS A 48 16.98 4.54 -5.19
C HIS A 48 17.08 5.89 -5.90
N ASP A 49 16.52 6.96 -5.33
CA ASP A 49 16.68 8.32 -5.85
C ASP A 49 18.18 8.63 -6.08
N LYS A 50 18.50 9.14 -7.26
CA LYS A 50 19.89 9.35 -7.71
C LYS A 50 20.70 10.22 -6.74
N ASP A 51 20.07 11.25 -6.16
CA ASP A 51 20.76 12.19 -5.27
C ASP A 51 20.85 11.63 -3.84
N LEU A 52 19.93 10.73 -3.48
CA LEU A 52 20.02 9.96 -2.23
C LEU A 52 21.16 8.94 -2.29
N ILE A 53 21.23 8.14 -3.36
CA ILE A 53 22.26 7.10 -3.53
C ILE A 53 23.67 7.70 -3.45
N ALA A 54 23.87 8.87 -4.03
CA ALA A 54 25.16 9.58 -3.99
C ALA A 54 25.63 9.91 -2.56
N LYS A 55 24.72 9.99 -1.59
CA LYS A 55 25.01 10.31 -0.17
C LYS A 55 24.89 9.12 0.76
N SER A 56 23.90 8.26 0.54
CA SER A 56 23.53 7.14 1.40
C SER A 56 22.91 6.02 0.56
N PRO A 57 23.72 5.13 -0.02
CA PRO A 57 23.22 4.06 -0.86
C PRO A 57 22.31 3.11 -0.07
N PRO A 58 21.13 2.74 -0.60
CA PRO A 58 20.21 1.85 0.10
C PRO A 58 20.80 0.43 0.17
N LYS A 59 20.49 -0.28 1.27
CA LYS A 59 20.77 -1.71 1.38
C LYS A 59 19.53 -2.52 1.02
N ASP A 60 19.56 -3.16 -0.15
CA ASP A 60 18.52 -4.09 -0.58
C ASP A 60 18.62 -5.42 0.17
N LYS A 61 17.45 -5.98 0.51
CA LYS A 61 17.25 -7.34 0.99
C LYS A 61 16.67 -8.19 -0.14
N LYS A 62 16.13 -9.37 0.23
CA LYS A 62 15.48 -10.30 -0.69
C LYS A 62 14.48 -9.56 -1.58
N TYR A 63 14.60 -9.80 -2.90
CA TYR A 63 13.72 -9.26 -3.94
C TYR A 63 13.62 -7.72 -4.00
N GLY A 64 14.67 -6.99 -3.60
CA GLY A 64 14.72 -5.52 -3.69
C GLY A 64 14.02 -4.77 -2.54
N THR A 65 13.44 -5.48 -1.58
CA THR A 65 12.84 -4.88 -0.38
C THR A 65 13.90 -4.27 0.55
N GLY A 66 13.55 -3.36 1.46
CA GLY A 66 14.56 -2.77 2.35
C GLY A 66 14.08 -1.65 3.26
N LYS A 67 15.00 -1.11 4.07
CA LYS A 67 14.70 0.05 4.92
C LYS A 67 14.77 1.32 4.08
N PHE A 68 13.87 2.27 4.36
CA PHE A 68 14.02 3.65 3.90
C PHE A 68 15.16 4.33 4.66
N TYR A 69 15.77 5.33 4.02
CA TYR A 69 16.49 6.36 4.77
C TYR A 69 15.55 6.96 5.82
N ASN A 70 16.05 7.24 7.02
CA ASN A 70 15.23 7.80 8.09
C ASN A 70 16.03 8.64 9.07
N GLU A 71 15.37 9.63 9.64
CA GLU A 71 15.90 10.53 10.66
C GLU A 71 14.94 10.59 11.86
N SER A 72 15.49 10.61 13.07
CA SER A 72 14.66 10.79 14.27
C SER A 72 14.21 12.24 14.36
N VAL A 73 12.93 12.44 14.67
CA VAL A 73 12.29 13.75 14.76
C VAL A 73 11.53 13.87 16.08
N GLU A 74 11.20 15.10 16.47
CA GLU A 74 10.31 15.33 17.61
C GLU A 74 8.92 14.75 17.34
N LYS A 75 8.27 14.25 18.41
CA LYS A 75 6.91 13.73 18.31
C LYS A 75 5.91 14.88 18.28
N PRO A 76 4.81 14.78 17.51
CA PRO A 76 3.66 15.66 17.73
C PRO A 76 3.13 15.46 19.16
N ALA A 77 2.55 16.51 19.75
CA ALA A 77 2.13 16.54 21.15
C ALA A 77 1.23 15.36 21.54
N ILE A 78 0.31 14.96 20.64
CA ILE A 78 -0.61 13.83 20.83
C ILE A 78 0.10 12.48 20.99
N LEU A 79 1.34 12.36 20.51
CA LEU A 79 2.16 11.15 20.58
C LEU A 79 3.29 11.24 21.62
N LYS A 80 3.38 12.33 22.39
CA LYS A 80 4.52 12.62 23.28
C LYS A 80 4.84 11.47 24.24
N ASN A 81 3.81 10.82 24.77
CA ASN A 81 3.92 9.76 25.77
C ASN A 81 4.23 8.37 25.17
N ILE A 82 4.26 8.22 23.85
CA ILE A 82 4.59 6.93 23.23
C ILE A 82 6.09 6.65 23.41
N PRO A 83 6.48 5.53 24.05
CA PRO A 83 7.87 5.23 24.41
C PRO A 83 8.70 4.67 23.24
N ARG A 84 8.48 5.18 22.03
CA ARG A 84 9.17 4.76 20.80
C ARG A 84 9.81 5.95 20.10
N LYS A 85 10.85 5.73 19.30
CA LYS A 85 11.43 6.80 18.46
C LYS A 85 10.49 7.09 17.29
N PHE A 86 10.13 8.35 17.12
CA PHE A 86 9.37 8.82 15.96
C PHE A 86 10.33 9.33 14.91
N LYS A 87 10.08 8.99 13.65
CA LYS A 87 11.04 9.18 12.58
C LYS A 87 10.36 9.67 11.32
N ARG A 88 11.07 10.51 10.57
CA ARG A 88 10.78 10.74 9.15
C ARG A 88 11.48 9.67 8.32
N TYR A 89 10.75 9.03 7.42
CA TYR A 89 11.26 8.07 6.44
C TYR A 89 11.17 8.66 5.03
N GLY A 90 12.21 8.43 4.25
CA GLY A 90 12.34 8.94 2.88
C GLY A 90 13.48 9.94 2.73
N LEU A 91 13.43 10.76 1.69
CA LEU A 91 14.49 11.70 1.30
C LEU A 91 14.88 12.67 2.44
N PRO A 92 16.15 13.02 2.65
CA PRO A 92 16.55 14.05 3.62
C PRO A 92 15.91 15.42 3.35
N LEU A 93 15.59 16.21 4.40
CA LEU A 93 14.95 17.54 4.29
C LEU A 93 15.65 18.43 3.26
N LYS A 94 16.95 18.66 3.48
CA LYS A 94 17.77 19.57 2.67
C LYS A 94 17.84 19.13 1.22
N LEU A 95 17.73 17.83 0.96
CA LEU A 95 17.74 17.30 -0.39
C LEU A 95 16.41 17.56 -1.10
N PHE A 96 15.28 17.42 -0.39
CA PHE A 96 13.99 17.81 -0.91
C PHE A 96 13.90 19.31 -1.20
N GLU A 97 14.31 20.16 -0.25
CA GLU A 97 14.34 21.62 -0.43
C GLU A 97 15.16 22.02 -1.66
N SER A 98 16.38 21.49 -1.79
CA SER A 98 17.24 21.75 -2.95
C SER A 98 16.65 21.29 -4.28
N LYS A 99 15.97 20.12 -4.31
CA LYS A 99 15.26 19.65 -5.50
C LYS A 99 14.13 20.60 -5.87
N LEU A 100 13.30 21.02 -4.91
CA LEU A 100 12.18 21.93 -5.15
C LEU A 100 12.65 23.31 -5.60
N GLU A 101 13.71 23.86 -5.02
CA GLU A 101 14.31 25.12 -5.48
C GLU A 101 14.81 25.03 -6.93
N THR A 102 15.40 23.89 -7.29
CA THR A 102 15.87 23.64 -8.66
C THR A 102 14.68 23.58 -9.63
N ILE A 103 13.63 22.85 -9.26
CA ILE A 103 12.39 22.76 -10.04
C ILE A 103 11.77 24.15 -10.23
N ASN A 104 11.66 24.93 -9.15
CA ASN A 104 11.08 26.28 -9.18
C ASN A 104 11.86 27.26 -10.06
N LYS A 105 13.20 27.11 -10.12
CA LYS A 105 14.06 27.93 -11.00
C LYS A 105 13.97 27.51 -12.47
N GLN A 106 13.80 26.22 -12.75
CA GLN A 106 13.83 25.67 -14.10
C GLN A 106 12.48 25.76 -14.81
N ASN A 107 11.38 25.54 -14.08
CA ASN A 107 10.06 25.41 -14.67
C ASN A 107 9.04 26.17 -13.83
N LYS A 108 8.17 26.93 -14.50
CA LYS A 108 6.94 27.42 -13.87
C LYS A 108 6.05 26.22 -13.54
N ILE A 109 5.66 26.06 -12.28
CA ILE A 109 4.69 25.04 -11.84
C ILE A 109 3.30 25.66 -11.73
N ASP A 110 2.36 25.14 -12.51
CA ASP A 110 0.98 25.65 -12.55
C ASP A 110 0.09 25.01 -11.46
N ALA A 111 0.37 23.75 -11.09
CA ALA A 111 -0.37 23.03 -10.06
C ALA A 111 0.49 21.97 -9.37
N ILE A 112 0.22 21.70 -8.09
CA ILE A 112 0.90 20.67 -7.30
C ILE A 112 -0.12 19.62 -6.83
N LEU A 113 0.14 18.35 -7.10
CA LEU A 113 -0.67 17.22 -6.62
C LEU A 113 0.08 16.45 -5.54
N VAL A 114 -0.58 16.19 -4.41
CA VAL A 114 -0.06 15.36 -3.32
C VAL A 114 -1.04 14.23 -3.04
N GLY A 115 -0.53 13.03 -2.79
CA GLY A 115 -1.35 11.84 -2.47
C GLY A 115 -0.91 11.19 -1.17
N ILE A 116 -1.85 10.93 -0.25
CA ILE A 116 -1.56 10.28 1.04
C ILE A 116 -2.24 8.91 1.10
N THR A 117 -1.43 7.85 1.23
CA THR A 117 -1.86 6.45 1.07
C THR A 117 -2.46 5.82 2.35
N LEU A 118 -2.02 6.22 3.54
CA LEU A 118 -2.59 5.74 4.81
C LEU A 118 -3.10 6.91 5.63
N THR A 119 -4.19 6.70 6.37
CA THR A 119 -4.86 7.77 7.12
C THR A 119 -3.93 8.39 8.17
N TYR A 120 -3.19 7.56 8.91
CA TYR A 120 -2.25 8.01 9.93
C TYR A 120 -0.91 8.51 9.38
N TRP A 121 -0.67 8.48 8.07
CA TRP A 121 0.48 9.12 7.43
C TRP A 121 0.24 10.59 7.07
N TYR A 122 -0.93 11.14 7.41
CA TYR A 122 -1.25 12.54 7.08
C TYR A 122 -0.23 13.54 7.62
N TYR A 123 0.39 13.28 8.77
CA TYR A 123 1.41 14.15 9.36
C TYR A 123 2.65 14.30 8.46
N GLY A 124 3.05 13.23 7.77
CA GLY A 124 4.11 13.30 6.76
C GLY A 124 3.71 14.10 5.52
N GLY A 125 2.45 13.99 5.10
CA GLY A 125 1.86 14.83 4.07
C GLY A 125 1.80 16.30 4.47
N GLU A 126 1.43 16.60 5.72
CA GLU A 126 1.41 17.95 6.29
C GLU A 126 2.80 18.59 6.24
N LYS A 127 3.83 17.89 6.73
CA LYS A 127 5.21 18.37 6.69
C LYS A 127 5.77 18.51 5.30
N THR A 128 5.33 17.69 4.36
CA THR A 128 5.69 17.85 2.94
C THR A 128 5.04 19.10 2.34
N ILE A 129 3.74 19.31 2.61
CA ILE A 129 2.98 20.46 2.10
C ILE A 129 3.45 21.79 2.70
N GLU A 130 3.88 21.80 3.97
CA GLU A 130 4.49 22.98 4.60
C GLU A 130 5.68 23.49 3.78
N ILE A 131 6.60 22.61 3.37
CA ILE A 131 7.75 22.97 2.52
C ILE A 131 7.31 23.38 1.12
N LEU A 132 6.36 22.65 0.51
CA LEU A 132 5.82 23.00 -0.81
C LEU A 132 5.20 24.40 -0.81
N ARG A 133 4.40 24.74 0.21
CA ARG A 133 3.77 26.07 0.32
C ARG A 133 4.81 27.18 0.52
N ASN A 134 5.89 26.91 1.26
CA ASN A 134 6.97 27.89 1.44
C ASN A 134 7.69 28.21 0.13
N ILE A 135 7.95 27.19 -0.71
CA ILE A 135 8.67 27.36 -1.98
C ILE A 135 7.76 27.82 -3.11
N PHE A 136 6.49 27.38 -3.11
CA PHE A 136 5.46 27.70 -4.11
C PHE A 136 4.28 28.44 -3.44
N PRO A 137 4.46 29.71 -3.00
CA PRO A 137 3.49 30.41 -2.17
C PRO A 137 2.14 30.64 -2.85
N SER A 138 2.12 30.84 -4.17
CA SER A 138 0.90 31.12 -4.95
C SER A 138 0.37 29.93 -5.75
N THR A 139 1.13 28.86 -5.93
CA THR A 139 0.70 27.72 -6.75
C THR A 139 -0.42 26.93 -6.03
N PRO A 140 -1.51 26.57 -6.73
CA PRO A 140 -2.56 25.75 -6.13
C PRO A 140 -2.03 24.35 -5.79
N ILE A 141 -2.36 23.88 -4.59
CA ILE A 141 -2.01 22.54 -4.11
C ILE A 141 -3.30 21.74 -3.95
N PHE A 142 -3.30 20.52 -4.46
CA PHE A 142 -4.42 19.58 -4.45
C PHE A 142 -4.02 18.31 -3.70
N LEU A 143 -4.84 17.90 -2.73
CA LEU A 143 -4.59 16.69 -1.92
C LEU A 143 -5.63 15.61 -2.23
N GLY A 144 -5.14 14.45 -2.66
CA GLY A 144 -5.92 13.24 -2.88
C GLY A 144 -5.40 12.03 -2.10
N GLY A 145 -5.92 10.86 -2.45
CA GLY A 145 -5.50 9.57 -1.88
C GLY A 145 -6.47 9.00 -0.85
N VAL A 146 -6.07 7.89 -0.24
CA VAL A 146 -6.90 7.13 0.70
C VAL A 146 -7.22 7.97 1.93
N TYR A 147 -6.26 8.74 2.45
CA TYR A 147 -6.48 9.58 3.63
C TYR A 147 -7.58 10.63 3.39
N SER A 148 -7.47 11.44 2.34
CA SER A 148 -8.48 12.48 2.07
C SER A 148 -9.85 11.88 1.74
N THR A 149 -9.88 10.65 1.21
CA THR A 149 -11.13 9.95 0.90
C THR A 149 -11.82 9.38 2.15
N LEU A 150 -11.05 8.83 3.08
CA LEU A 150 -11.60 8.19 4.28
C LEU A 150 -11.80 9.15 5.45
N TYR A 151 -11.02 10.23 5.50
CA TYR A 151 -10.99 11.22 6.58
C TYR A 151 -11.09 12.65 6.01
N THR A 152 -12.08 12.90 5.15
CA THR A 152 -12.23 14.16 4.39
C THR A 152 -12.30 15.39 5.27
N GLU A 153 -13.20 15.42 6.26
CA GLU A 153 -13.38 16.57 7.16
C GLU A 153 -12.09 16.89 7.93
N HIS A 154 -11.40 15.86 8.42
CA HIS A 154 -10.10 16.05 9.07
C HIS A 154 -9.05 16.60 8.10
N ALA A 155 -9.03 16.14 6.85
CA ALA A 155 -8.11 16.67 5.84
C ALA A 155 -8.41 18.14 5.53
N GLU A 156 -9.68 18.51 5.38
CA GLU A 156 -10.10 19.91 5.16
C GLU A 156 -9.64 20.80 6.31
N ASN A 157 -9.93 20.40 7.55
CA ASN A 157 -9.56 21.15 8.74
C ASN A 157 -8.03 21.28 8.88
N ASN A 158 -7.29 20.17 8.77
CA ASN A 158 -5.85 20.15 9.01
C ASN A 158 -5.04 20.92 7.95
N PHE A 159 -5.49 20.89 6.70
CA PHE A 159 -4.77 21.50 5.58
C PHE A 159 -5.30 22.89 5.17
N SER A 160 -6.40 23.36 5.78
CA SER A 160 -6.96 24.70 5.57
C SER A 160 -5.93 25.82 5.72
N LYS A 161 -5.05 25.74 6.72
CA LYS A 161 -3.96 26.70 6.98
C LYS A 161 -2.95 26.83 5.84
N PHE A 162 -2.86 25.83 4.96
CA PHE A 162 -2.00 25.82 3.78
C PHE A 162 -2.74 26.16 2.48
N LYS A 163 -4.05 26.46 2.55
CA LYS A 163 -4.93 26.73 1.39
C LYS A 163 -4.86 25.60 0.36
N VAL A 164 -4.95 24.35 0.83
CA VAL A 164 -4.94 23.15 -0.01
C VAL A 164 -6.37 22.78 -0.36
N ASN A 165 -6.61 22.42 -1.62
CA ASN A 165 -7.90 21.91 -2.06
C ASN A 165 -7.95 20.39 -1.87
N ILE A 166 -8.96 19.89 -1.16
CA ILE A 166 -9.10 18.47 -0.85
C ILE A 166 -10.00 17.81 -1.89
N PHE A 167 -9.51 16.71 -2.50
CA PHE A 167 -10.26 15.96 -3.50
C PHE A 167 -10.38 14.48 -3.11
N PRO A 168 -11.44 14.10 -2.37
CA PRO A 168 -11.70 12.71 -2.01
C PRO A 168 -12.19 11.91 -3.23
N GLY A 169 -11.90 10.61 -3.23
CA GLY A 169 -12.40 9.66 -4.22
C GLY A 169 -11.34 8.68 -4.71
N THR A 170 -11.76 7.81 -5.63
CA THR A 170 -10.93 6.76 -6.21
C THR A 170 -10.82 6.88 -7.73
N GLY A 171 -9.85 6.20 -8.31
CA GLY A 171 -9.52 6.27 -9.73
C GLY A 171 -9.16 7.70 -10.15
N ILE A 172 -9.66 8.12 -11.32
CA ILE A 172 -9.41 9.46 -11.87
C ILE A 172 -10.45 10.50 -11.48
N PHE A 173 -11.47 10.15 -10.68
CA PHE A 173 -12.52 11.09 -10.31
C PHE A 173 -11.96 12.34 -9.59
N PRO A 174 -11.06 12.21 -8.59
CA PRO A 174 -10.40 13.37 -7.99
C PRO A 174 -9.66 14.24 -9.02
N LEU A 175 -8.95 13.60 -9.95
CA LEU A 175 -8.19 14.31 -10.99
C LEU A 175 -9.10 15.10 -11.93
N LYS A 176 -10.25 14.54 -12.34
CA LYS A 176 -11.24 15.26 -13.15
C LYS A 176 -11.66 16.56 -12.46
N LYS A 177 -11.93 16.52 -11.15
CA LYS A 177 -12.32 17.71 -10.38
C LYS A 177 -11.20 18.75 -10.25
N VAL A 178 -9.95 18.30 -10.11
CA VAL A 178 -8.79 19.21 -10.16
C VAL A 178 -8.71 19.91 -11.51
N LEU A 179 -8.83 19.16 -12.61
CA LEU A 179 -8.75 19.72 -13.96
C LEU A 179 -9.93 20.65 -14.28
N GLU A 180 -11.15 20.34 -13.80
CA GLU A 180 -12.31 21.25 -13.88
C GLU A 180 -12.00 22.59 -13.20
N LEU A 181 -11.43 22.58 -11.99
CA LEU A 181 -11.05 23.82 -11.28
C LEU A 181 -9.95 24.61 -11.97
N LEU A 182 -9.07 23.93 -12.71
CA LEU A 182 -8.01 24.55 -13.49
C LEU A 182 -8.49 25.05 -14.86
N ASN A 183 -9.78 24.88 -15.17
CA ASN A 183 -10.40 25.21 -16.46
C ASN A 183 -9.79 24.44 -17.65
N GLU A 184 -9.36 23.20 -17.43
CA GLU A 184 -8.82 22.32 -18.47
C GLU A 184 -9.94 21.59 -19.23
N GLU A 185 -9.71 21.33 -20.52
CA GLU A 185 -10.68 20.65 -21.37
C GLU A 185 -10.69 19.13 -21.09
N LEU A 186 -11.87 18.60 -20.76
CA LEU A 186 -12.03 17.19 -20.35
C LEU A 186 -12.56 16.26 -21.44
N THR A 187 -12.65 16.72 -22.69
CA THR A 187 -13.22 15.94 -23.80
C THR A 187 -12.53 14.59 -23.99
N LYS A 188 -11.19 14.54 -23.84
CA LYS A 188 -10.39 13.30 -23.86
C LYS A 188 -10.70 12.32 -22.73
N LEU A 189 -11.35 12.77 -21.64
CA LEU A 189 -11.73 11.93 -20.52
C LEU A 189 -13.20 11.50 -20.55
N ASN A 190 -13.93 11.81 -21.62
CA ASN A 190 -15.29 11.33 -21.85
C ASN A 190 -15.26 9.83 -22.16
N ASN A 191 -16.03 9.04 -21.41
CA ASN A 191 -16.05 7.56 -21.49
C ASN A 191 -14.68 6.88 -21.29
N PHE A 192 -13.72 7.60 -20.71
CA PHE A 192 -12.36 7.11 -20.51
C PHE A 192 -12.28 6.11 -19.36
N ASN A 193 -11.88 4.89 -19.67
CA ASN A 193 -11.58 3.84 -18.71
C ASN A 193 -10.09 3.84 -18.41
N TRP A 194 -9.68 4.66 -17.45
CA TRP A 194 -8.28 4.78 -17.02
C TRP A 194 -7.62 3.42 -16.72
N PHE A 195 -8.38 2.44 -16.24
CA PHE A 195 -7.81 1.15 -15.85
C PHE A 195 -7.52 0.26 -17.06
N GLU A 196 -8.21 0.42 -18.19
CA GLU A 196 -7.87 -0.29 -19.44
C GLU A 196 -6.94 0.54 -20.34
N GLU A 197 -7.05 1.86 -20.30
CA GLU A 197 -6.42 2.76 -21.27
C GLU A 197 -5.05 3.29 -20.84
N ILE A 198 -4.72 3.26 -19.55
CA ILE A 198 -3.42 3.75 -19.04
C ILE A 198 -2.54 2.61 -18.59
N ASP A 199 -1.31 2.62 -19.10
CA ASP A 199 -0.23 1.75 -18.68
C ASP A 199 0.75 2.52 -17.78
N LEU A 200 1.29 1.85 -16.76
CA LEU A 200 2.38 2.42 -15.97
C LEU A 200 3.70 2.21 -16.70
N THR A 201 4.33 3.30 -17.12
CA THR A 201 5.62 3.24 -17.85
C THR A 201 6.81 3.15 -16.91
N TYR A 202 6.65 3.66 -15.68
CA TYR A 202 7.73 3.96 -14.74
C TYR A 202 8.75 4.99 -15.27
N ASP A 203 8.46 5.72 -16.34
CA ASP A 203 9.41 6.68 -16.94
C ASP A 203 9.68 7.89 -16.02
N PHE A 204 8.84 8.12 -15.01
CA PHE A 204 9.04 9.13 -13.97
C PHE A 204 10.16 8.82 -12.96
N TYR A 205 10.73 7.61 -12.99
CA TYR A 205 11.86 7.23 -12.13
C TYR A 205 13.17 7.23 -12.93
N ASP A 206 14.04 8.19 -12.70
CA ASP A 206 15.41 8.17 -13.25
C ASP A 206 16.28 7.04 -12.65
N SER A 207 15.82 6.46 -11.54
CA SER A 207 16.55 5.48 -10.75
C SER A 207 16.58 4.08 -11.38
N TYR A 208 17.62 3.33 -11.00
CA TYR A 208 17.71 1.91 -11.30
C TYR A 208 16.69 1.13 -10.47
N LEU A 209 15.66 0.61 -11.13
CA LEU A 209 14.59 -0.17 -10.49
C LEU A 209 14.87 -1.67 -10.64
N THR A 210 14.97 -2.37 -9.51
CA THR A 210 15.08 -3.85 -9.48
C THR A 210 13.72 -4.53 -9.57
N TYR A 211 12.67 -3.81 -9.20
CA TYR A 211 11.29 -4.27 -9.21
C TYR A 211 10.34 -3.19 -9.73
N VAL A 212 9.17 -3.62 -10.21
CA VAL A 212 8.03 -2.75 -10.48
C VAL A 212 6.78 -3.30 -9.80
N VAL A 213 5.83 -2.41 -9.53
CA VAL A 213 4.55 -2.74 -8.92
C VAL A 213 3.44 -2.48 -9.94
N LEU A 214 2.60 -3.48 -10.16
CA LEU A 214 1.45 -3.40 -11.05
C LEU A 214 0.20 -3.83 -10.29
N ILE A 215 -0.94 -3.52 -10.89
CA ILE A 215 -2.24 -4.02 -10.47
C ILE A 215 -2.92 -4.63 -11.69
N SER A 216 -3.38 -5.87 -11.56
CA SER A 216 -4.19 -6.52 -12.58
C SER A 216 -5.68 -6.32 -12.33
N SER A 217 -6.05 -6.10 -11.07
CA SER A 217 -7.41 -5.90 -10.59
C SER A 217 -7.43 -4.92 -9.42
N VAL A 218 -8.56 -4.27 -9.21
CA VAL A 218 -8.84 -3.41 -8.06
C VAL A 218 -10.13 -3.85 -7.39
N GLY A 219 -10.23 -3.63 -6.08
CA GLY A 219 -11.42 -3.99 -5.32
C GLY A 219 -11.47 -5.48 -4.95
N CYS A 220 -12.45 -5.83 -4.14
CA CYS A 220 -12.67 -7.20 -3.69
C CYS A 220 -14.17 -7.43 -3.48
N PRO A 221 -14.76 -8.56 -3.93
CA PRO A 221 -16.17 -8.85 -3.71
C PRO A 221 -16.49 -9.32 -2.27
N PHE A 222 -15.47 -9.60 -1.45
CA PHE A 222 -15.67 -9.94 -0.04
C PHE A 222 -15.89 -8.70 0.81
N HIS A 223 -16.68 -8.82 1.87
CA HIS A 223 -17.05 -7.71 2.75
C HIS A 223 -16.48 -7.90 4.15
N CYS A 224 -15.15 -8.07 4.24
CA CYS A 224 -14.50 -8.27 5.52
C CYS A 224 -14.72 -7.07 6.46
N THR A 225 -15.15 -7.29 7.70
CA THR A 225 -15.56 -6.25 8.67
C THR A 225 -14.47 -5.22 8.96
N TYR A 226 -13.21 -5.64 8.87
CA TYR A 226 -12.00 -4.84 9.12
C TYR A 226 -11.40 -4.22 7.84
N CYS A 227 -11.95 -4.49 6.65
CA CYS A 227 -11.35 -4.11 5.36
C CYS A 227 -12.12 -2.97 4.70
N VAL A 228 -11.40 -1.96 4.20
CA VAL A 228 -12.00 -0.79 3.54
C VAL A 228 -12.18 -0.95 2.03
N THR A 229 -11.55 -1.95 1.42
CA THR A 229 -11.53 -2.15 -0.03
C THR A 229 -12.92 -2.09 -0.68
N PRO A 230 -13.97 -2.77 -0.17
CA PRO A 230 -15.31 -2.75 -0.79
C PRO A 230 -15.99 -1.38 -0.78
N LYS A 231 -15.59 -0.51 0.15
CA LYS A 231 -16.07 0.88 0.22
C LYS A 231 -15.37 1.78 -0.81
N MET A 232 -14.12 1.46 -1.13
CA MET A 232 -13.28 2.27 -2.02
C MET A 232 -13.41 1.85 -3.49
N TRP A 233 -13.53 0.56 -3.74
CA TRP A 233 -13.40 -0.02 -5.08
C TRP A 233 -14.42 -1.13 -5.30
N LYS A 234 -15.09 -1.08 -6.46
CA LYS A 234 -15.82 -2.23 -7.00
C LYS A 234 -14.84 -3.16 -7.68
N PHE A 235 -15.04 -4.47 -7.53
CA PHE A 235 -14.17 -5.45 -8.16
C PHE A 235 -14.24 -5.35 -9.68
N GLN A 236 -13.09 -5.08 -10.29
CA GLN A 236 -12.90 -5.06 -11.74
C GLN A 236 -11.44 -5.38 -12.06
N TYR A 237 -11.18 -5.82 -13.27
CA TYR A 237 -9.87 -6.31 -13.65
C TYR A 237 -9.54 -5.98 -15.10
N ARG A 238 -8.26 -5.68 -15.37
CA ARG A 238 -7.75 -5.29 -16.68
C ARG A 238 -7.76 -6.48 -17.64
N SER A 239 -7.98 -6.26 -18.92
CA SER A 239 -7.76 -7.29 -19.94
C SER A 239 -6.33 -7.85 -19.90
N ILE A 240 -6.17 -9.13 -20.21
CA ILE A 240 -4.88 -9.83 -20.19
C ILE A 240 -3.89 -9.13 -21.13
N ASP A 241 -4.31 -8.79 -22.35
CA ASP A 241 -3.45 -8.13 -23.34
C ASP A 241 -2.86 -6.83 -22.81
N LYS A 242 -3.62 -6.02 -22.07
CA LYS A 242 -3.12 -4.79 -21.46
C LYS A 242 -2.07 -5.07 -20.39
N ILE A 243 -2.27 -6.07 -19.55
CA ILE A 243 -1.30 -6.46 -18.52
C ILE A 243 0.01 -6.93 -19.17
N ILE A 244 -0.08 -7.79 -20.18
CA ILE A 244 1.07 -8.38 -20.88
C ILE A 244 1.83 -7.31 -21.66
N ASN A 245 1.13 -6.46 -22.42
CA ASN A 245 1.75 -5.35 -23.16
C ASN A 245 2.43 -4.35 -22.21
N ASN A 246 1.82 -4.05 -21.05
CA ASN A 246 2.42 -3.16 -20.07
C ASN A 246 3.72 -3.76 -19.50
N ILE A 247 3.73 -5.06 -19.15
CA ILE A 247 4.94 -5.75 -18.69
C ILE A 247 6.01 -5.76 -19.78
N GLU A 248 5.66 -6.09 -21.02
CA GLU A 248 6.60 -6.10 -22.14
C GLU A 248 7.23 -4.72 -22.36
N TYR A 249 6.43 -3.65 -22.35
CA TYR A 249 6.93 -2.28 -22.45
C TYR A 249 7.95 -1.98 -21.35
N ILE A 250 7.60 -2.26 -20.09
CA ILE A 250 8.48 -2.01 -18.94
C ILE A 250 9.78 -2.79 -19.10
N LEU A 251 9.73 -4.09 -19.40
CA LEU A 251 10.93 -4.92 -19.48
C LEU A 251 11.82 -4.54 -20.68
N LYS A 252 11.23 -4.09 -21.79
CA LYS A 252 11.98 -3.55 -22.93
C LYS A 252 12.73 -2.27 -22.56
N LYS A 253 12.09 -1.36 -21.80
CA LYS A 253 12.68 -0.09 -21.36
C LYS A 253 13.65 -0.28 -20.19
N ARG A 254 13.37 -1.24 -19.32
CA ARG A 254 14.08 -1.50 -18.06
C ARG A 254 14.47 -2.98 -17.99
N PRO A 255 15.46 -3.42 -18.80
CA PRO A 255 15.85 -4.84 -18.90
C PRO A 255 16.42 -5.42 -17.59
N TYR A 256 16.71 -4.56 -16.62
CA TYR A 256 17.25 -4.94 -15.32
C TYR A 256 16.18 -5.28 -14.26
N VAL A 257 14.90 -5.00 -14.54
CA VAL A 257 13.80 -5.37 -13.66
C VAL A 257 13.72 -6.90 -13.60
N LYS A 258 13.80 -7.45 -12.38
CA LYS A 258 13.74 -8.91 -12.14
C LYS A 258 12.48 -9.35 -11.43
N ASP A 259 11.79 -8.42 -10.79
CA ASP A 259 10.66 -8.69 -9.90
C ASP A 259 9.46 -7.82 -10.31
N VAL A 260 8.31 -8.46 -10.57
CA VAL A 260 7.03 -7.79 -10.83
C VAL A 260 6.07 -8.12 -9.70
N VAL A 261 5.55 -7.09 -9.05
CA VAL A 261 4.78 -7.24 -7.82
C VAL A 261 3.33 -6.84 -8.09
N PHE A 262 2.40 -7.75 -7.87
CA PHE A 262 0.97 -7.50 -8.06
C PHE A 262 0.32 -7.08 -6.74
N PHE A 263 -0.08 -5.81 -6.65
CA PHE A 263 -0.70 -5.20 -5.46
C PHE A 263 -2.24 -5.30 -5.47
N ASP A 264 -2.78 -6.23 -6.24
CA ASP A 264 -4.20 -6.54 -6.31
C ASP A 264 -4.78 -6.87 -4.93
N ASP A 265 -5.97 -6.31 -4.63
CA ASP A 265 -6.75 -6.71 -3.44
C ASP A 265 -7.25 -8.18 -3.55
N ALA A 266 -7.45 -8.67 -4.78
CA ALA A 266 -8.19 -9.90 -5.06
C ALA A 266 -7.68 -10.66 -6.31
N PHE A 267 -6.36 -10.79 -6.46
CA PHE A 267 -5.70 -11.38 -7.65
C PHE A 267 -6.35 -12.67 -8.17
N LEU A 268 -6.60 -13.66 -7.30
CA LEU A 268 -7.15 -14.97 -7.69
C LEU A 268 -8.68 -15.03 -7.89
N LEU A 269 -9.39 -13.91 -7.72
CA LEU A 269 -10.85 -13.84 -7.91
C LEU A 269 -11.26 -13.46 -9.33
N ARG A 270 -10.29 -13.18 -10.20
CA ARG A 270 -10.55 -12.97 -11.62
C ARG A 270 -11.05 -14.25 -12.28
N LYS A 271 -11.94 -14.11 -13.25
CA LYS A 271 -12.52 -15.27 -13.98
C LYS A 271 -11.51 -15.90 -14.95
N ASP A 272 -10.62 -15.07 -15.49
CA ASP A 272 -9.60 -15.41 -16.49
C ASP A 272 -8.22 -15.70 -15.86
N ILE A 273 -8.18 -16.05 -14.57
CA ILE A 273 -6.93 -16.18 -13.83
C ILE A 273 -5.99 -17.22 -14.44
N LYS A 274 -6.53 -18.32 -14.99
CA LYS A 274 -5.72 -19.39 -15.58
C LYS A 274 -5.04 -18.92 -16.86
N GLU A 275 -5.77 -18.19 -17.69
CA GLU A 275 -5.30 -17.57 -18.93
C GLU A 275 -4.22 -16.52 -18.62
N LEU A 276 -4.46 -15.68 -17.60
CA LEU A 276 -3.47 -14.69 -17.16
C LEU A 276 -2.18 -15.36 -16.69
N LEU A 277 -2.26 -16.40 -15.84
CA LEU A 277 -1.06 -17.12 -15.37
C LEU A 277 -0.30 -17.78 -16.52
N LYS A 278 -0.99 -18.35 -17.51
CA LYS A 278 -0.36 -18.89 -18.73
C LYS A 278 0.37 -17.79 -19.51
N ALA A 279 -0.26 -16.63 -19.70
CA ALA A 279 0.35 -15.51 -20.40
C ALA A 279 1.59 -14.95 -19.66
N LEU A 280 1.51 -14.81 -18.33
CA LEU A 280 2.63 -14.37 -17.49
C LEU A 280 3.82 -15.34 -17.53
N SER A 281 3.60 -16.64 -17.76
CA SER A 281 4.68 -17.63 -17.85
C SER A 281 5.64 -17.46 -19.03
N THR A 282 5.34 -16.54 -19.95
CA THR A 282 6.20 -16.21 -21.09
C THR A 282 7.36 -15.29 -20.72
N PHE A 283 7.29 -14.60 -19.57
CA PHE A 283 8.32 -13.66 -19.14
C PHE A 283 9.34 -14.31 -18.21
N ASN A 284 10.61 -13.94 -18.36
CA ASN A 284 11.69 -14.37 -17.47
C ASN A 284 11.86 -13.40 -16.28
N VAL A 285 10.80 -13.23 -15.50
CA VAL A 285 10.78 -12.42 -14.26
C VAL A 285 10.18 -13.22 -13.12
N ARG A 286 10.38 -12.77 -11.88
CA ARG A 286 9.74 -13.34 -10.69
C ARG A 286 8.50 -12.52 -10.35
N TYR A 287 7.43 -13.20 -9.95
CA TYR A 287 6.21 -12.53 -9.50
C TYR A 287 5.99 -12.65 -7.99
N HIS A 288 5.38 -11.61 -7.42
CA HIS A 288 5.13 -11.53 -5.99
C HIS A 288 3.70 -11.07 -5.71
N LEU A 289 3.06 -11.73 -4.73
CA LEU A 289 1.70 -11.43 -4.26
C LEU A 289 1.76 -11.04 -2.77
N PRO A 290 2.10 -9.77 -2.44
CA PRO A 290 2.27 -9.32 -1.07
C PRO A 290 0.95 -8.94 -0.38
N ASN A 291 -0.13 -8.77 -1.14
CA ASN A 291 -1.46 -8.52 -0.61
C ASN A 291 -2.16 -9.87 -0.47
N GLY A 292 -2.53 -10.23 0.77
CA GLY A 292 -2.97 -11.58 1.13
C GLY A 292 -4.04 -12.11 0.18
N ILE A 293 -3.69 -13.11 -0.64
CA ILE A 293 -4.59 -13.70 -1.62
C ILE A 293 -5.54 -14.71 -0.97
N HIS A 294 -6.66 -14.95 -1.65
CA HIS A 294 -7.71 -15.84 -1.17
C HIS A 294 -7.25 -17.30 -1.24
N ALA A 295 -6.83 -17.88 -0.12
CA ALA A 295 -6.33 -19.26 -0.05
C ALA A 295 -7.31 -20.28 -0.61
N ARG A 296 -8.63 -20.07 -0.40
CA ARG A 296 -9.72 -20.89 -0.96
C ARG A 296 -9.68 -21.04 -2.49
N ARG A 297 -8.98 -20.15 -3.21
CA ARG A 297 -8.86 -20.20 -4.68
C ARG A 297 -7.63 -20.98 -5.17
N ILE A 298 -6.84 -21.54 -4.27
CA ILE A 298 -5.63 -22.30 -4.61
C ILE A 298 -5.96 -23.79 -4.56
N ASP A 299 -6.09 -24.37 -5.74
CA ASP A 299 -6.08 -25.82 -5.97
C ASP A 299 -4.76 -26.24 -6.66
N ASP A 300 -4.61 -27.53 -6.95
CA ASP A 300 -3.42 -28.07 -7.60
C ASP A 300 -3.11 -27.42 -8.95
N GLU A 301 -4.15 -27.12 -9.75
CA GLU A 301 -3.97 -26.51 -11.07
C GLU A 301 -3.48 -25.07 -10.96
N ILE A 302 -4.10 -24.26 -10.09
CA ILE A 302 -3.68 -22.88 -9.83
C ILE A 302 -2.27 -22.86 -9.24
N ALA A 303 -1.94 -23.76 -8.32
CA ALA A 303 -0.60 -23.85 -7.76
C ALA A 303 0.45 -24.17 -8.84
N LEU A 304 0.18 -25.13 -9.73
CA LEU A 304 1.07 -25.46 -10.85
C LEU A 304 1.23 -24.28 -11.82
N LEU A 305 0.15 -23.56 -12.14
CA LEU A 305 0.20 -22.40 -13.01
C LEU A 305 1.00 -21.24 -12.38
N LEU A 306 0.80 -20.95 -11.09
CA LEU A 306 1.60 -19.96 -10.36
C LEU A 306 3.09 -20.35 -10.38
N LYS A 307 3.42 -21.62 -10.14
CA LYS A 307 4.80 -22.11 -10.17
C LYS A 307 5.41 -21.94 -11.56
N LYS A 308 4.69 -22.36 -12.60
CA LYS A 308 5.13 -22.26 -14.00
C LYS A 308 5.35 -20.81 -14.42
N ALA A 309 4.49 -19.91 -13.95
CA ALA A 309 4.65 -18.48 -14.17
C ALA A 309 5.77 -17.83 -13.34
N ASN A 310 6.51 -18.60 -12.52
CA ASN A 310 7.61 -18.11 -11.70
C ASN A 310 7.18 -17.15 -10.56
N PHE A 311 5.98 -17.34 -10.02
CA PHE A 311 5.62 -16.72 -8.73
C PHE A 311 6.53 -17.27 -7.63
N ARG A 312 7.00 -16.36 -6.77
CA ARG A 312 7.90 -16.68 -5.66
C ARG A 312 7.21 -16.44 -4.33
N THR A 313 6.80 -15.21 -4.08
CA THR A 313 6.16 -14.84 -2.81
C THR A 313 4.65 -15.02 -2.89
N ILE A 314 4.10 -15.90 -2.07
CA ILE A 314 2.66 -16.13 -1.93
C ILE A 314 2.27 -15.79 -0.50
N LYS A 315 1.46 -14.74 -0.31
CA LYS A 315 0.90 -14.42 1.00
C LYS A 315 -0.58 -14.79 1.02
N LEU A 316 -0.99 -15.63 1.95
CA LEU A 316 -2.33 -16.18 2.10
C LEU A 316 -3.07 -15.39 3.18
N GLY A 317 -4.20 -14.78 2.83
CA GLY A 317 -5.04 -14.06 3.79
C GLY A 317 -5.80 -15.02 4.70
N TYR A 318 -5.18 -15.48 5.79
CA TYR A 318 -5.73 -16.48 6.71
C TYR A 318 -6.45 -15.87 7.92
N GLU A 319 -5.85 -14.81 8.47
CA GLU A 319 -6.38 -13.87 9.47
C GLU A 319 -6.57 -14.45 10.87
N SER A 320 -7.30 -15.56 11.02
CA SER A 320 -7.58 -16.18 12.32
C SER A 320 -7.72 -17.68 12.20
N TYR A 321 -7.42 -18.41 13.26
CA TYR A 321 -7.71 -19.84 13.41
C TYR A 321 -9.13 -20.10 13.96
N ASP A 322 -9.67 -19.16 14.72
CA ASP A 322 -11.00 -19.29 15.33
C ASP A 322 -12.09 -19.20 14.25
N PHE A 323 -12.90 -20.26 14.16
CA PHE A 323 -13.96 -20.38 13.16
C PHE A 323 -15.05 -19.31 13.31
N ASN A 324 -15.39 -18.91 14.54
CA ASN A 324 -16.38 -17.86 14.78
C ASN A 324 -15.85 -16.51 14.33
N ILE A 325 -14.57 -16.21 14.55
CA ILE A 325 -13.92 -14.99 14.02
C ILE A 325 -13.88 -15.04 12.49
N GLN A 326 -13.48 -16.16 11.89
CA GLN A 326 -13.51 -16.33 10.44
C GLN A 326 -14.91 -16.05 9.88
N LYS A 327 -15.95 -16.65 10.47
CA LYS A 327 -17.34 -16.49 10.06
C LYS A 327 -17.87 -15.08 10.27
N GLY A 328 -17.58 -14.48 11.43
CA GLY A 328 -18.08 -13.16 11.83
C GLY A 328 -17.43 -12.01 11.06
N THR A 329 -16.18 -12.16 10.63
CA THR A 329 -15.46 -11.08 9.95
C THR A 329 -15.63 -11.09 8.44
N GLY A 330 -15.86 -12.22 7.77
CA GLY A 330 -16.09 -12.22 6.31
C GLY A 330 -16.02 -13.58 5.62
N PHE A 331 -15.67 -14.64 6.34
CA PHE A 331 -15.70 -16.04 5.94
C PHE A 331 -15.00 -16.34 4.60
N LYS A 332 -13.96 -15.56 4.29
CA LYS A 332 -13.18 -15.67 3.04
C LYS A 332 -12.27 -16.90 2.98
N VAL A 333 -12.01 -17.51 4.13
CA VAL A 333 -11.08 -18.63 4.32
C VAL A 333 -11.51 -19.45 5.53
N THR A 334 -11.22 -20.75 5.51
CA THR A 334 -11.29 -21.67 6.65
C THR A 334 -9.94 -22.36 6.86
N ASN A 335 -9.80 -23.09 7.97
CA ASN A 335 -8.62 -23.91 8.25
C ASN A 335 -8.42 -24.99 7.17
N GLU A 336 -9.52 -25.58 6.67
CA GLU A 336 -9.48 -26.56 5.58
C GLU A 336 -9.04 -25.94 4.25
N ASP A 337 -9.50 -24.72 3.94
CA ASP A 337 -9.05 -23.98 2.76
C ASP A 337 -7.54 -23.74 2.80
N LEU A 338 -7.00 -23.38 3.98
CA LEU A 338 -5.57 -23.17 4.16
C LEU A 338 -4.79 -24.48 3.95
N VAL A 339 -5.24 -25.60 4.53
CA VAL A 339 -4.61 -26.92 4.36
C VAL A 339 -4.53 -27.30 2.89
N LYS A 340 -5.64 -27.17 2.15
CA LYS A 340 -5.69 -27.48 0.72
C LYS A 340 -4.75 -26.60 -0.09
N ALA A 341 -4.76 -25.30 0.17
CA ALA A 341 -3.89 -24.33 -0.52
C ALA A 341 -2.40 -24.65 -0.29
N VAL A 342 -2.00 -24.87 0.98
CA VAL A 342 -0.61 -25.16 1.32
C VAL A 342 -0.15 -26.49 0.73
N THR A 343 -1.00 -27.52 0.78
CA THR A 343 -0.71 -28.83 0.18
C THR A 343 -0.49 -28.70 -1.33
N SER A 344 -1.37 -27.97 -2.02
CA SER A 344 -1.26 -27.73 -3.47
C SER A 344 0.03 -26.98 -3.82
N LEU A 345 0.38 -25.93 -3.07
CA LEU A 345 1.62 -25.17 -3.26
C LEU A 345 2.87 -26.03 -3.02
N LYS A 346 2.85 -26.87 -1.98
CA LYS A 346 3.95 -27.80 -1.69
C LYS A 346 4.13 -28.82 -2.80
N ASN A 347 3.04 -29.42 -3.27
CA ASN A 347 3.05 -30.40 -4.38
C ASN A 347 3.53 -29.77 -5.69
N ALA A 348 3.18 -28.51 -5.95
CA ALA A 348 3.71 -27.75 -7.08
C ALA A 348 5.20 -27.36 -6.94
N GLY A 349 5.82 -27.62 -5.79
CA GLY A 349 7.25 -27.41 -5.56
C GLY A 349 7.61 -25.96 -5.21
N PHE A 350 6.74 -25.21 -4.53
CA PHE A 350 7.09 -23.90 -3.97
C PHE A 350 8.15 -24.02 -2.87
N ASP A 351 9.00 -23.00 -2.76
CA ASP A 351 9.81 -22.83 -1.55
C ASP A 351 8.89 -22.32 -0.43
N MET A 352 8.63 -23.17 0.56
CA MET A 352 7.70 -22.85 1.63
C MET A 352 8.20 -21.70 2.53
N ASN A 353 9.48 -21.31 2.43
CA ASN A 353 9.99 -20.09 3.06
C ASN A 353 9.44 -18.81 2.43
N ASP A 354 8.95 -18.87 1.19
CA ASP A 354 8.32 -17.75 0.47
C ASP A 354 6.78 -17.82 0.48
N VAL A 355 6.21 -18.80 1.18
CA VAL A 355 4.77 -18.91 1.43
C VAL A 355 4.47 -18.45 2.85
N TYR A 356 3.63 -17.43 2.97
CA TYR A 356 3.29 -16.80 4.25
C TYR A 356 1.78 -16.87 4.49
N ALA A 357 1.36 -17.14 5.72
CA ALA A 357 0.03 -16.79 6.18
C ALA A 357 0.05 -15.41 6.82
N TYR A 358 -0.89 -14.56 6.43
CA TYR A 358 -1.25 -13.35 7.15
C TYR A 358 -2.16 -13.74 8.31
N VAL A 359 -1.72 -13.44 9.53
CA VAL A 359 -2.50 -13.64 10.76
C VAL A 359 -2.76 -12.27 11.36
N LEU A 360 -4.03 -11.94 11.55
CA LEU A 360 -4.46 -10.67 12.11
C LEU A 360 -4.32 -10.75 13.63
N VAL A 361 -3.64 -9.77 14.19
CA VAL A 361 -3.42 -9.65 15.63
C VAL A 361 -3.96 -8.31 16.11
N ASN A 362 -4.38 -8.24 17.37
CA ASN A 362 -4.92 -7.04 18.01
C ASN A 362 -6.30 -6.62 17.46
N LEU A 363 -7.09 -7.57 16.94
CA LEU A 363 -8.51 -7.33 16.68
C LEU A 363 -9.22 -6.91 17.99
N PRO A 364 -10.31 -6.12 17.92
CA PRO A 364 -11.08 -5.78 19.11
C PRO A 364 -11.56 -7.02 19.86
N PHE A 365 -11.17 -7.09 21.13
CA PHE A 365 -11.49 -8.14 22.10
C PHE A 365 -10.96 -9.53 21.68
N GLN A 366 -9.92 -9.57 20.84
CA GLN A 366 -9.28 -10.81 20.41
C GLN A 366 -8.48 -11.43 21.54
N ASP A 367 -8.65 -12.74 21.69
CA ASP A 367 -7.90 -13.53 22.64
C ASP A 367 -6.47 -13.82 22.15
N LYS A 368 -5.47 -13.73 23.03
CA LYS A 368 -4.07 -13.99 22.69
C LYS A 368 -3.90 -15.42 22.21
N GLU A 369 -4.54 -16.36 22.88
CA GLU A 369 -4.48 -17.79 22.62
C GLU A 369 -4.97 -18.11 21.20
N ASN A 370 -5.95 -17.38 20.65
CA ASN A 370 -6.40 -17.54 19.26
C ASN A 370 -5.29 -17.21 18.26
N VAL A 371 -4.47 -16.18 18.54
CA VAL A 371 -3.36 -15.80 17.68
C VAL A 371 -2.25 -16.84 17.75
N ILE A 372 -1.95 -17.35 18.95
CA ILE A 372 -0.98 -18.43 19.16
C ILE A 372 -1.41 -19.70 18.42
N GLN A 373 -2.69 -20.09 18.49
CA GLN A 373 -3.22 -21.23 17.74
C GLN A 373 -3.08 -21.04 16.22
N ALA A 374 -3.32 -19.83 15.70
CA ALA A 374 -3.10 -19.54 14.29
C ALA A 374 -1.62 -19.67 13.90
N VAL A 375 -0.70 -19.21 14.75
CA VAL A 375 0.74 -19.36 14.54
C VAL A 375 1.15 -20.84 14.52
N ASP A 376 0.71 -21.62 15.52
CA ASP A 376 1.03 -23.04 15.62
C ASP A 376 0.45 -23.85 14.47
N PHE A 377 -0.78 -23.54 14.05
CA PHE A 377 -1.40 -24.16 12.90
C PHE A 377 -0.60 -23.88 11.62
N CYS A 378 -0.28 -22.62 11.33
CA CYS A 378 0.53 -22.28 10.15
C CYS A 378 1.92 -22.95 10.17
N HIS A 379 2.56 -22.97 11.34
CA HIS A 379 3.85 -23.65 11.53
C HIS A 379 3.73 -25.16 11.26
N SER A 380 2.65 -25.81 11.74
CA SER A 380 2.41 -27.24 11.49
C SER A 380 2.23 -27.59 10.01
N LEU A 381 1.78 -26.62 9.20
CA LEU A 381 1.67 -26.75 7.74
C LEU A 381 2.99 -26.46 7.01
N GLY A 382 4.04 -26.03 7.72
CA GLY A 382 5.36 -25.76 7.17
C GLY A 382 5.47 -24.43 6.42
N ILE A 383 4.58 -23.48 6.69
CA ILE A 383 4.62 -22.13 6.09
C ILE A 383 5.05 -21.08 7.12
N ARG A 384 5.49 -19.92 6.64
CA ARG A 384 5.86 -18.79 7.51
C ARG A 384 4.61 -18.02 7.95
N VAL A 385 4.70 -17.30 9.07
CA VAL A 385 3.64 -16.39 9.54
C VAL A 385 4.12 -14.95 9.43
N ASN A 386 3.22 -14.08 8.97
CA ASN A 386 3.36 -12.64 9.08
C ASN A 386 2.20 -12.10 9.91
N LEU A 387 2.53 -11.60 11.10
CA LEU A 387 1.56 -10.97 12.01
C LEU A 387 1.24 -9.57 11.50
N ASN A 388 -0.01 -9.33 11.14
CA ASN A 388 -0.49 -8.02 10.76
C ASN A 388 -1.31 -7.44 11.91
N GLU A 389 -0.83 -6.33 12.46
CA GLU A 389 -1.53 -5.63 13.54
C GLU A 389 -2.73 -4.87 12.98
N PHE A 390 -3.90 -5.09 13.60
CA PHE A 390 -5.15 -4.45 13.24
C PHE A 390 -5.06 -2.92 13.32
N THR A 391 -5.60 -2.27 12.29
CA THR A 391 -5.81 -0.82 12.22
C THR A 391 -7.32 -0.57 12.15
N PRO A 392 -7.90 0.25 13.04
CA PRO A 392 -9.26 0.74 12.89
C PRO A 392 -9.34 1.67 11.69
N ILE A 393 -9.75 1.13 10.53
CA ILE A 393 -9.84 1.93 9.30
C ILE A 393 -11.20 2.64 9.25
N PRO A 394 -11.23 3.96 9.06
CA PRO A 394 -12.46 4.74 9.06
C PRO A 394 -13.53 4.23 8.10
N GLY A 395 -14.74 4.08 8.63
CA GLY A 395 -15.90 3.60 7.87
C GLY A 395 -15.94 2.10 7.61
N THR A 396 -15.01 1.32 8.18
CA THR A 396 -15.16 -0.14 8.30
C THR A 396 -16.11 -0.50 9.44
N VAL A 397 -16.61 -1.74 9.45
CA VAL A 397 -17.53 -2.21 10.50
C VAL A 397 -16.82 -2.20 11.86
N GLU A 398 -15.57 -2.69 11.93
CA GLU A 398 -14.80 -2.70 13.19
C GLU A 398 -14.59 -1.28 13.75
N TYR A 399 -14.26 -0.32 12.88
CA TYR A 399 -14.09 1.08 13.31
C TYR A 399 -15.39 1.68 13.87
N ASN A 400 -16.53 1.44 13.20
CA ASN A 400 -17.82 1.96 13.64
C ASN A 400 -18.28 1.33 14.97
N GLU A 401 -18.00 0.05 15.17
CA GLU A 401 -18.32 -0.63 16.44
C GLU A 401 -17.46 -0.12 17.60
N LEU A 402 -16.18 0.22 17.36
CA LEU A 402 -15.34 0.87 18.37
C LEU A 402 -15.89 2.24 18.79
N ILE A 403 -16.39 3.05 17.85
CA ILE A 403 -17.06 4.32 18.16
C ILE A 403 -18.34 4.08 18.96
N LYS A 404 -19.20 3.17 18.50
CA LYS A 404 -20.49 2.86 19.13
C LYS A 404 -20.34 2.38 20.58
N LYS A 405 -19.26 1.66 20.87
CA LYS A 405 -18.90 1.20 22.22
C LYS A 405 -18.17 2.27 23.06
N ASN A 406 -18.01 3.49 22.55
CA ASN A 406 -17.27 4.59 23.17
C ASN A 406 -15.80 4.24 23.50
N VAL A 407 -15.20 3.33 22.72
CA VAL A 407 -13.79 2.95 22.86
C VAL A 407 -12.88 3.98 22.21
N ILE A 408 -13.30 4.51 21.06
CA ILE A 408 -12.62 5.61 20.36
C ILE A 408 -13.61 6.73 20.09
N SER A 409 -13.11 7.97 20.07
CA SER A 409 -13.92 9.13 19.68
C SER A 409 -14.25 9.09 18.19
N PRO A 410 -15.45 9.53 17.75
CA PRO A 410 -15.74 9.72 16.33
C PRO A 410 -14.81 10.75 15.67
N ASN A 411 -14.25 11.68 16.45
CA ASN A 411 -13.32 12.71 15.99
C ASN A 411 -11.86 12.37 16.33
N ILE A 412 -11.54 11.09 16.54
CA ILE A 412 -10.19 10.65 16.88
C ILE A 412 -9.19 11.04 15.78
N ASP A 413 -8.06 11.62 16.20
CA ASP A 413 -6.95 11.93 15.30
C ASP A 413 -6.38 10.64 14.68
N PRO A 414 -6.21 10.56 13.35
CA PRO A 414 -5.68 9.38 12.69
C PRO A 414 -4.36 8.89 13.25
N LEU A 415 -3.49 9.76 13.77
CA LEU A 415 -2.21 9.34 14.34
C LEU A 415 -2.38 8.30 15.44
N LEU A 416 -3.44 8.40 16.23
CA LEU A 416 -3.75 7.43 17.29
C LEU A 416 -4.21 6.07 16.74
N LEU A 417 -4.73 6.03 15.51
CA LEU A 417 -5.16 4.81 14.84
C LEU A 417 -4.00 4.02 14.19
N ASN A 418 -2.76 4.50 14.30
CA ASN A 418 -1.59 3.77 13.82
C ASN A 418 -1.42 2.47 14.61
N ASN A 419 -1.47 1.32 13.93
CA ASN A 419 -1.42 0.00 14.56
C ASN A 419 -0.20 -0.19 15.46
N THR A 420 0.93 0.42 15.13
CA THR A 420 2.16 0.31 15.90
C THR A 420 2.09 0.95 17.28
N ILE A 421 1.05 1.75 17.57
CA ILE A 421 0.89 2.43 18.86
C ILE A 421 -0.42 2.18 19.59
N ILE A 422 -1.43 1.63 18.93
CA ILE A 422 -2.73 1.31 19.54
C ILE A 422 -2.59 0.64 20.92
N PRO A 423 -1.69 -0.35 21.12
CA PRO A 423 -1.65 -1.04 22.40
C PRO A 423 -1.04 -0.20 23.55
N TYR A 424 -0.43 0.96 23.28
CA TYR A 424 0.07 1.86 24.33
C TYR A 424 -1.01 2.73 24.97
N TRP A 425 -2.17 2.90 24.33
CA TRP A 425 -3.19 3.84 24.80
C TRP A 425 -4.60 3.26 24.81
N SER A 426 -4.88 2.24 24.00
CA SER A 426 -6.19 1.60 23.94
C SER A 426 -6.29 0.40 24.88
N ASN A 427 -7.52 0.02 25.23
CA ASN A 427 -7.84 -1.13 26.09
C ASN A 427 -8.73 -2.16 25.39
N PHE A 428 -8.95 -2.03 24.08
CA PHE A 428 -9.86 -2.91 23.35
C PHE A 428 -9.19 -4.14 22.76
N GLY A 429 -7.87 -4.14 22.64
CA GLY A 429 -7.10 -5.25 22.06
C GLY A 429 -6.19 -5.90 23.08
N LEU A 430 -5.10 -6.48 22.57
CA LEU A 430 -4.05 -7.08 23.39
C LEU A 430 -3.20 -6.00 24.06
N SER A 431 -2.67 -6.32 25.25
CA SER A 431 -1.65 -5.49 25.90
C SER A 431 -0.35 -5.46 25.10
N ILE A 432 0.54 -4.50 25.39
CA ILE A 432 1.88 -4.48 24.78
C ILE A 432 2.64 -5.75 25.14
N GLU A 433 2.55 -6.19 26.39
CA GLU A 433 3.21 -7.38 26.90
C GLU A 433 2.75 -8.63 26.13
N ASP A 434 1.44 -8.79 25.93
CA ASP A 434 0.86 -9.89 25.15
C ASP A 434 1.31 -9.86 23.70
N LEU A 435 1.33 -8.68 23.06
CA LEU A 435 1.78 -8.56 21.67
C LEU A 435 3.27 -8.88 21.52
N GLU A 436 4.10 -8.43 22.45
CA GLU A 436 5.53 -8.74 22.46
C GLU A 436 5.77 -10.23 22.72
N GLU A 437 4.97 -10.87 23.58
CA GLU A 437 4.99 -12.32 23.79
C GLU A 437 4.63 -13.06 22.49
N VAL A 438 3.51 -12.72 21.85
CA VAL A 438 3.09 -13.33 20.57
C VAL A 438 4.15 -13.15 19.48
N LYS A 439 4.77 -11.96 19.38
CA LYS A 439 5.85 -11.69 18.41
C LYS A 439 7.09 -12.52 18.70
N ARG A 440 7.50 -12.64 19.98
CA ARG A 440 8.64 -13.48 20.38
C ARG A 440 8.36 -14.96 20.15
N TYR A 441 7.17 -15.43 20.50
CA TYR A 441 6.73 -16.81 20.27
C TYR A 441 6.71 -17.16 18.79
N THR A 442 6.14 -16.28 17.96
CA THR A 442 6.12 -16.48 16.51
C THR A 442 7.55 -16.56 15.97
N LYS A 443 8.46 -15.68 16.42
CA LYS A 443 9.85 -15.72 15.98
C LYS A 443 10.58 -17.01 16.40
N SER A 444 10.32 -17.53 17.61
CA SER A 444 10.99 -18.74 18.09
C SER A 444 10.63 -19.99 17.29
N LYS A 445 9.42 -20.07 16.71
CA LYS A 445 9.00 -21.15 15.81
C LYS A 445 9.76 -21.23 14.49
N TYR A 446 10.51 -20.18 14.15
CA TYR A 446 11.14 -20.02 12.84
C TYR A 446 12.64 -19.72 12.93
N SER A 447 13.19 -19.80 14.14
CA SER A 447 14.61 -19.59 14.44
C SER A 447 15.30 -20.95 14.51
N ASP A 448 15.51 -21.58 13.35
CA ASP A 448 16.42 -22.71 13.18
C ASP A 448 17.81 -22.22 12.73
#